data_AF-A0A7K8SF36-F1
#
_entry.id   AF-A0A7K8SF36-F1
#
_cell.length_a   1.000
_cell.length_b   1.000
_cell.length_c   1.000
_cell.angle_alpha   90.00
_cell.angle_beta   90.00
_cell.angle_gamma   90.00
#
_symmetry.space_group_name_H-M   'P 1'
#
loop_
_entity.id
_entity.type
_entity.pdbx_description
1 polymer ?
#
loop_
_entity_poly.entity_id
_entity_poly.type
_entity_poly.pdbx_seq_one_letter_code
_entity_poly.pdbx_strand_id
1 'polypeptide(L)'
;VALLLPFLCFLSPAAAGRLLVIPMEGSHWLSMKKVLMELSKRGHQIVVIAPDNKILIDSSDVYELKTYPVPLTKEDMEEQLRFFSARVFSQEPFLVRFWKRLEDYRKSGTTFHSSCKSLLYNQELLKYIGEGHFDALLTDPVTPCGQIIALHFSIPSVFFLRMVPCALEVRAAQGPDPPSYVPRMFSENTDHMTFSQRVKNFLIALSESFICNIAYSPFEELASEFLQKPMTMTEILSQGSIWLRRIDFVFEYPMPVMPNMVFIGGIHCGEKKKPLSQ
;
A
#
# COMPACT_ATOMS: atom_id res chain seq x y z
N VAL A 1 -45.11 -13.79 2.86
CA VAL A 1 -44.08 -14.24 3.82
C VAL A 1 -43.43 -15.56 3.39
N ALA A 2 -44.18 -16.56 2.93
CA ALA A 2 -43.62 -17.85 2.49
C ALA A 2 -42.72 -17.80 1.22
N LEU A 3 -42.81 -16.75 0.39
CA LEU A 3 -42.00 -16.57 -0.83
C LEU A 3 -40.63 -15.89 -0.59
N LEU A 4 -40.33 -15.43 0.63
CA LEU A 4 -39.06 -14.77 0.96
C LEU A 4 -38.01 -15.74 1.54
N LEU A 5 -38.44 -16.88 2.09
CA LEU A 5 -37.54 -17.91 2.63
C LEU A 5 -36.60 -18.55 1.60
N PRO A 6 -37.00 -18.84 0.35
CA PRO A 6 -36.08 -19.40 -0.65
C PRO A 6 -34.98 -18.41 -1.05
N PHE A 7 -35.28 -17.10 -1.04
CA PHE A 7 -34.32 -16.05 -1.38
C PHE A 7 -33.24 -15.88 -0.29
N LEU A 8 -33.59 -16.11 0.97
CA LEU A 8 -32.65 -16.12 2.09
C LEU A 8 -31.67 -17.32 2.03
N CYS A 9 -32.04 -18.43 1.38
CA CYS A 9 -31.14 -19.57 1.16
C CYS A 9 -30.13 -19.35 0.02
N PHE A 10 -30.38 -18.38 -0.89
CA PHE A 10 -29.39 -17.96 -1.90
C PHE A 10 -28.42 -16.89 -1.37
N LEU A 11 -28.74 -16.27 -0.22
CA LEU A 11 -27.76 -15.53 0.56
C LEU A 11 -26.91 -16.54 1.33
N SER A 12 -26.10 -17.30 0.60
CA SER A 12 -25.02 -18.06 1.22
C SER A 12 -24.26 -17.08 2.12
N PRO A 13 -24.01 -17.38 3.41
CA PRO A 13 -23.07 -16.59 4.18
C PRO A 13 -21.81 -16.50 3.33
N ALA A 14 -21.38 -15.27 3.01
CA ALA A 14 -20.27 -15.04 2.08
C ALA A 14 -19.16 -16.03 2.43
N ALA A 15 -18.85 -16.94 1.49
CA ALA A 15 -17.97 -18.05 1.78
C ALA A 15 -16.64 -17.47 2.29
N ALA A 16 -16.25 -17.90 3.49
CA ALA A 16 -15.02 -17.48 4.10
C ALA A 16 -13.84 -17.92 3.22
N GLY A 17 -13.25 -16.97 2.50
CA GLY A 17 -12.08 -17.20 1.67
C GLY A 17 -10.76 -17.21 2.45
N ARG A 18 -9.74 -17.78 1.83
CA ARG A 18 -8.35 -17.80 2.30
C ARG A 18 -7.59 -16.63 1.71
N LEU A 19 -7.13 -15.72 2.57
CA LEU A 19 -6.51 -14.45 2.21
C LEU A 19 -5.00 -14.49 2.47
N LEU A 20 -4.22 -14.18 1.44
CA LEU A 20 -2.79 -13.91 1.58
C LEU A 20 -2.59 -12.43 1.87
N VAL A 21 -1.76 -12.09 2.85
CA VAL A 21 -1.47 -10.71 3.22
C VAL A 21 0.02 -10.46 3.14
N ILE A 22 0.41 -9.47 2.34
CA ILE A 22 1.79 -8.99 2.25
C ILE A 22 1.76 -7.50 2.65
N PRO A 23 1.99 -7.19 3.93
CA PRO A 23 1.81 -5.84 4.46
C PRO A 23 3.03 -4.96 4.26
N MET A 24 2.84 -3.66 4.53
CA MET A 24 3.91 -2.71 4.84
C MET A 24 3.96 -2.48 6.35
N GLU A 25 5.17 -2.34 6.90
CA GLU A 25 5.43 -2.08 8.32
C GLU A 25 4.95 -0.70 8.81
N GLY A 26 5.03 -0.46 10.11
CA GLY A 26 4.73 0.84 10.71
C GLY A 26 3.23 1.17 10.74
N SER A 27 2.87 2.42 10.42
CA SER A 27 1.48 2.89 10.47
C SER A 27 0.55 2.21 9.46
N HIS A 28 1.11 1.61 8.41
CA HIS A 28 0.40 0.84 7.40
C HIS A 28 -0.18 -0.43 8.02
N TRP A 29 0.67 -1.19 8.72
CA TRP A 29 0.29 -2.39 9.46
C TRP A 29 -0.78 -2.12 10.53
N LEU A 30 -0.64 -1.06 11.34
CA LEU A 30 -1.59 -0.77 12.42
C LEU A 30 -3.04 -0.65 11.94
N SER A 31 -3.25 -0.03 10.77
CA SER A 31 -4.57 0.09 10.16
C SER A 31 -5.02 -1.23 9.53
N MET A 32 -4.11 -1.94 8.86
CA MET A 32 -4.40 -3.21 8.19
C MET A 32 -4.80 -4.29 9.21
N LYS A 33 -4.10 -4.39 10.34
CA LYS A 33 -4.39 -5.36 11.41
C LYS A 33 -5.85 -5.29 11.87
N LYS A 34 -6.43 -4.09 11.96
CA LYS A 34 -7.86 -3.91 12.31
C LYS A 34 -8.79 -4.51 11.26
N VAL A 35 -8.47 -4.38 9.98
CA VAL A 35 -9.23 -5.02 8.90
C VAL A 35 -9.09 -6.54 8.98
N LEU A 36 -7.88 -7.05 9.21
CA LEU A 36 -7.66 -8.50 9.35
C LEU A 36 -8.45 -9.11 10.52
N MET A 37 -8.52 -8.42 11.65
CA MET A 37 -9.36 -8.85 12.79
C MET A 37 -10.84 -9.00 12.39
N GLU A 38 -11.34 -8.07 11.60
CA GLU A 38 -12.75 -8.04 11.20
C GLU A 38 -13.04 -9.08 10.10
N LEU A 39 -12.07 -9.33 9.21
CA LEU A 39 -12.15 -10.43 8.23
C LEU A 39 -12.08 -11.80 8.90
N SER A 40 -11.19 -11.99 9.87
CA SER A 40 -11.09 -13.24 10.64
C SER A 40 -12.39 -13.56 11.39
N LYS A 41 -13.03 -12.56 12.01
CA LYS A 41 -14.37 -12.72 12.63
C LYS A 41 -15.46 -13.14 11.63
N ARG A 42 -15.32 -12.81 10.35
CA ARG A 42 -16.21 -13.26 9.26
C ARG A 42 -15.85 -14.66 8.74
N GLY A 43 -14.87 -15.32 9.35
CA GLY A 43 -14.45 -16.68 9.05
C GLY A 43 -13.28 -16.79 8.10
N HIS A 44 -12.77 -15.68 7.54
CA HIS A 44 -11.65 -15.72 6.60
C HIS A 44 -10.40 -16.33 7.24
N GLN A 45 -9.76 -17.26 6.52
CA GLN A 45 -8.46 -17.79 6.90
C GLN A 45 -7.39 -16.84 6.40
N ILE A 46 -6.56 -16.30 7.28
CA ILE A 46 -5.61 -15.24 6.93
C ILE A 46 -4.19 -15.75 7.15
N VAL A 47 -3.35 -15.57 6.15
CA VAL A 47 -1.90 -15.81 6.24
C VAL A 47 -1.17 -14.51 5.97
N VAL A 48 -0.37 -14.05 6.93
CA VAL A 48 0.49 -12.88 6.81
C VAL A 48 1.91 -13.34 6.52
N ILE A 49 2.52 -12.81 5.45
CA ILE A 49 3.94 -13.00 5.15
C ILE A 49 4.68 -11.70 5.41
N ALA A 50 5.66 -11.74 6.30
CA ALA A 50 6.45 -10.57 6.70
C ALA A 50 7.95 -10.89 6.76
N PRO A 51 8.85 -9.91 6.60
CA PRO A 51 10.27 -10.17 6.84
C PRO A 51 10.53 -10.48 8.33
N ASP A 52 11.60 -11.22 8.62
CA ASP A 52 11.97 -11.59 9.99
C ASP A 52 12.38 -10.39 10.86
N ASN A 53 12.88 -9.32 10.23
CA ASN A 53 13.21 -8.03 10.84
C ASN A 53 12.01 -7.10 11.13
N LYS A 54 10.79 -7.64 11.11
CA LYS A 54 9.53 -6.94 11.44
C LYS A 54 9.61 -6.09 12.72
N ILE A 55 8.97 -4.91 12.69
CA ILE A 55 8.93 -3.95 13.79
C ILE A 55 7.65 -4.14 14.60
N LEU A 56 6.48 -3.94 13.96
CA LEU A 56 5.17 -3.93 14.59
C LEU A 56 4.33 -5.17 14.27
N ILE A 57 4.73 -5.97 13.27
CA ILE A 57 4.05 -7.22 12.94
C ILE A 57 4.42 -8.28 13.99
N ASP A 58 3.41 -8.81 14.66
CA ASP A 58 3.51 -9.78 15.76
C ASP A 58 2.65 -11.01 15.48
N SER A 59 2.85 -12.09 16.26
CA SER A 59 1.96 -13.25 16.24
C SER A 59 0.58 -12.88 16.80
N SER A 60 -0.46 -13.53 16.31
CA SER A 60 -1.85 -13.27 16.69
C SER A 60 -2.69 -14.51 16.45
N ASP A 61 -3.74 -14.72 17.25
CA ASP A 61 -4.70 -15.82 17.02
C ASP A 61 -5.61 -15.57 15.80
N VAL A 62 -5.50 -14.38 15.19
CA VAL A 62 -6.34 -13.90 14.08
C VAL A 62 -5.82 -14.36 12.72
N TYR A 63 -4.52 -14.64 12.59
CA TYR A 63 -3.87 -15.00 11.33
C TYR A 63 -2.65 -15.90 11.57
N GLU A 64 -2.32 -16.74 10.59
CA GLU A 64 -1.05 -17.44 10.54
C GLU A 64 0.05 -16.45 10.12
N LEU A 65 1.16 -16.37 10.86
CA LEU A 65 2.30 -15.54 10.50
C LEU A 65 3.44 -16.42 9.95
N LYS A 66 3.89 -16.11 8.74
CA LYS A 66 5.11 -16.66 8.14
C LYS A 66 6.15 -15.59 7.94
N THR A 67 7.41 -15.94 8.19
CA THR A 67 8.53 -15.02 8.06
C THR A 67 9.59 -15.50 7.08
N TYR A 68 10.30 -14.57 6.45
CA TYR A 68 11.45 -14.86 5.60
C TYR A 68 12.66 -14.01 5.99
N PRO A 69 13.89 -14.54 5.80
CA PRO A 69 15.10 -13.84 6.17
C PRO A 69 15.37 -12.66 5.23
N VAL A 70 15.79 -11.54 5.80
CA VAL A 70 16.26 -10.36 5.06
C VAL A 70 17.63 -9.89 5.57
N PRO A 71 18.42 -9.19 4.73
CA PRO A 71 19.78 -8.80 5.12
C PRO A 71 19.85 -7.65 6.12
N LEU A 72 18.77 -6.88 6.30
CA LEU A 72 18.73 -5.76 7.26
C LEU A 72 18.19 -6.20 8.61
N THR A 73 18.77 -5.68 9.69
CA THR A 73 18.30 -5.94 11.05
C THR A 73 17.03 -5.13 11.37
N LYS A 74 16.39 -5.48 12.49
CA LYS A 74 15.25 -4.71 13.00
C LYS A 74 15.69 -3.32 13.44
N GLU A 75 16.86 -3.22 14.06
CA GLU A 75 17.46 -1.98 14.55
C GLU A 75 17.73 -0.99 13.40
N ASP A 76 18.23 -1.48 12.27
CA ASP A 76 18.41 -0.67 11.04
C ASP A 76 17.06 -0.07 10.57
N MET A 77 16.00 -0.88 10.64
CA MET A 77 14.67 -0.45 10.22
C MET A 77 14.06 0.58 11.17
N GLU A 78 14.23 0.39 12.48
CA GLU A 78 13.80 1.36 13.50
C GLU A 78 14.57 2.68 13.39
N GLU A 79 15.87 2.63 13.12
CA GLU A 79 16.68 3.83 12.88
C GLU A 79 16.21 4.59 11.64
N GLN A 80 15.96 3.89 10.53
CA GLN A 80 15.44 4.50 9.31
C GLN A 80 14.07 5.15 9.55
N LEU A 81 13.18 4.50 10.31
CA LEU A 81 11.87 5.04 10.66
C LEU A 81 11.98 6.30 11.53
N ARG A 82 12.88 6.32 12.52
CA ARG A 82 13.13 7.49 13.37
C ARG A 82 13.63 8.68 12.56
N PHE A 83 14.59 8.42 11.69
CA PHE A 83 15.19 9.45 10.85
C PHE A 83 14.20 10.06 9.87
N PHE A 84 13.40 9.22 9.21
CA PHE A 84 12.31 9.67 8.35
C PHE A 84 11.32 10.54 9.13
N SER A 85 10.87 10.07 10.30
CA SER A 85 9.91 10.78 11.15
C SER A 85 10.40 12.17 11.58
N ALA A 86 11.68 12.31 11.93
CA ALA A 86 12.27 13.59 12.30
C ALA A 86 12.30 14.58 11.12
N ARG A 87 12.50 14.08 9.89
CA ARG A 87 12.57 14.91 8.68
C ARG A 87 11.21 15.41 8.19
N VAL A 88 10.11 14.67 8.44
CA VAL A 88 8.76 15.06 7.97
C VAL A 88 8.32 16.42 8.53
N PHE A 89 8.67 16.75 9.78
CA PHE A 89 8.28 18.00 10.43
C PHE A 89 9.33 19.12 10.30
N SER A 90 10.33 18.92 9.45
CA SER A 90 11.42 19.86 9.26
C SER A 90 10.97 21.13 8.52
N GLN A 91 11.24 22.30 9.09
CA GLN A 91 10.88 23.62 8.54
C GLN A 91 11.91 24.16 7.53
N GLU A 92 12.68 23.26 6.90
CA GLU A 92 13.75 23.61 5.96
C GLU A 92 13.20 24.19 4.65
N PRO A 93 13.97 25.01 3.92
CA PRO A 93 13.56 25.50 2.61
C PRO A 93 13.20 24.37 1.62
N PHE A 94 12.29 24.63 0.69
CA PHE A 94 11.77 23.62 -0.26
C PHE A 94 12.87 22.82 -0.97
N LEU A 95 13.91 23.48 -1.48
CA LEU A 95 15.01 22.81 -2.20
C LEU A 95 15.82 21.87 -1.29
N VAL A 96 16.03 22.25 -0.03
CA VAL A 96 16.72 21.39 0.95
C VAL A 96 15.87 20.16 1.24
N ARG A 97 14.55 20.35 1.45
CA ARG A 97 13.62 19.23 1.65
C ARG A 97 13.54 18.31 0.43
N PHE A 98 13.59 18.89 -0.79
CA PHE A 98 13.57 18.13 -2.03
C PHE A 98 14.75 17.16 -2.12
N TRP A 99 15.98 17.63 -1.88
CA TRP A 99 17.17 16.79 -1.91
C TRP A 99 17.20 15.74 -0.78
N LYS A 100 16.83 16.13 0.45
CA LYS A 100 16.69 15.17 1.57
C LYS A 100 15.67 14.07 1.24
N ARG A 101 14.54 14.43 0.63
CA ARG A 101 13.51 13.46 0.19
C ARG A 101 14.03 12.52 -0.88
N LEU A 102 14.81 13.01 -1.84
CA LEU A 102 15.42 12.15 -2.86
C LEU A 102 16.36 11.10 -2.22
N GLU A 103 17.16 11.52 -1.24
CA GLU A 103 18.00 10.60 -0.45
C GLU A 103 17.16 9.57 0.31
N ASP A 104 16.08 10.00 0.97
CA ASP A 104 15.15 9.11 1.69
C ASP A 104 14.51 8.08 0.76
N TYR A 105 14.01 8.52 -0.42
CA TYR A 105 13.45 7.61 -1.42
C TYR A 105 14.47 6.60 -1.94
N ARG A 106 15.72 7.01 -2.17
CA ARG A 106 16.80 6.08 -2.55
C ARG A 106 17.05 5.04 -1.47
N LYS A 107 17.23 5.48 -0.22
CA LYS A 107 17.51 4.57 0.89
C LYS A 107 16.35 3.59 1.13
N SER A 108 15.11 4.10 1.18
CA SER A 108 13.91 3.26 1.31
C SER A 108 13.70 2.34 0.12
N GLY A 109 13.90 2.82 -1.10
CA GLY A 109 13.84 2.02 -2.32
C GLY A 109 14.78 0.82 -2.27
N THR A 110 16.06 1.04 -1.94
CA THR A 110 17.05 -0.04 -1.79
C THR A 110 16.65 -1.05 -0.71
N THR A 111 16.24 -0.58 0.47
CA THR A 111 15.83 -1.45 1.58
C THR A 111 14.64 -2.32 1.20
N PHE A 112 13.58 -1.71 0.67
CA PHE A 112 12.37 -2.43 0.30
C PHE A 112 12.58 -3.34 -0.92
N HIS A 113 13.43 -2.94 -1.87
CA HIS A 113 13.81 -3.78 -2.99
C HIS A 113 14.54 -5.03 -2.52
N SER A 114 15.50 -4.88 -1.59
CA SER A 114 16.22 -6.01 -1.01
C SER A 114 15.29 -6.98 -0.29
N SER A 115 14.36 -6.48 0.52
CA SER A 115 13.35 -7.32 1.20
C SER A 115 12.44 -8.02 0.19
N CYS A 116 12.01 -7.32 -0.86
CA CYS A 116 11.18 -7.93 -1.90
C CYS A 116 11.93 -9.04 -2.64
N LYS A 117 13.20 -8.82 -3.00
CA LYS A 117 14.03 -9.85 -3.63
C LYS A 117 14.17 -11.08 -2.74
N SER A 118 14.40 -10.91 -1.43
CA SER A 118 14.44 -12.02 -0.48
C SER A 118 13.14 -12.83 -0.48
N LEU A 119 11.98 -12.18 -0.57
CA LEU A 119 10.69 -12.86 -0.63
C LEU A 119 10.49 -13.60 -1.96
N LEU A 120 10.73 -12.93 -3.10
CA LEU A 120 10.51 -13.50 -4.43
C LEU A 120 11.43 -14.69 -4.73
N TYR A 121 12.61 -14.76 -4.12
CA TYR A 121 13.53 -15.90 -4.29
C TYR A 121 13.49 -16.88 -3.11
N ASN A 122 12.54 -16.75 -2.19
CA ASN A 122 12.30 -17.74 -1.15
C ASN A 122 11.47 -18.92 -1.70
N GLN A 123 12.16 -19.99 -2.11
CA GLN A 123 11.52 -21.16 -2.72
C GLN A 123 10.49 -21.85 -1.82
N GLU A 124 10.74 -21.90 -0.52
CA GLU A 124 9.83 -22.51 0.45
C GLU A 124 8.50 -21.74 0.54
N LEU A 125 8.57 -20.42 0.66
CA LEU A 125 7.38 -19.57 0.68
C LEU A 125 6.66 -19.56 -0.67
N LEU A 126 7.36 -19.48 -1.79
CA LEU A 126 6.70 -19.54 -3.10
C LEU A 126 5.96 -20.86 -3.29
N LYS A 127 6.58 -21.98 -2.88
CA LYS A 127 5.91 -23.29 -2.91
C LYS A 127 4.66 -23.29 -2.03
N TYR A 128 4.77 -22.81 -0.79
CA TYR A 128 3.64 -22.70 0.12
C TYR A 128 2.52 -21.81 -0.44
N ILE A 129 2.86 -20.69 -1.08
CA ILE A 129 1.87 -19.80 -1.71
C ILE A 129 1.15 -20.51 -2.85
N GLY A 130 1.90 -21.19 -3.73
CA GLY A 130 1.35 -21.92 -4.87
C GLY A 130 0.45 -23.09 -4.48
N GLU A 131 0.78 -23.82 -3.41
CA GLU A 131 -0.03 -24.92 -2.87
C GLU A 131 -1.18 -24.43 -1.97
N GLY A 132 -1.12 -23.19 -1.51
CA GLY A 132 -2.04 -22.62 -0.52
C GLY A 132 -3.41 -22.20 -1.04
N HIS A 133 -3.63 -22.19 -2.36
CA HIS A 133 -4.91 -21.85 -3.03
C HIS A 133 -5.62 -20.63 -2.41
N PHE A 134 -4.98 -19.46 -2.48
CA PHE A 134 -5.54 -18.23 -1.94
C PHE A 134 -6.59 -17.61 -2.86
N ASP A 135 -7.71 -17.16 -2.28
CA ASP A 135 -8.81 -16.53 -3.01
C ASP A 135 -8.52 -15.07 -3.36
N ALA A 136 -7.70 -14.39 -2.56
CA ALA A 136 -7.28 -13.02 -2.79
C ALA A 136 -5.95 -12.70 -2.08
N LEU A 137 -5.29 -11.63 -2.53
CA LEU A 137 -4.08 -11.09 -1.93
C LEU A 137 -4.30 -9.65 -1.48
N LEU A 138 -4.23 -9.37 -0.17
CA LEU A 138 -4.27 -8.02 0.38
C LEU A 138 -2.86 -7.48 0.57
N THR A 139 -2.51 -6.40 -0.12
CA THR A 139 -1.16 -5.80 -0.04
C THR A 139 -1.20 -4.30 0.02
N ASP A 140 -0.19 -3.69 0.62
CA ASP A 140 0.07 -2.27 0.44
C ASP A 140 0.88 -2.07 -0.86
N PRO A 141 0.39 -1.30 -1.84
CA PRO A 141 1.05 -1.14 -3.14
C PRO A 141 2.24 -0.17 -3.12
N VAL A 142 2.58 0.46 -1.98
CA VAL A 142 3.80 1.28 -1.87
C VAL A 142 5.05 0.45 -2.20
N THR A 143 5.04 -0.84 -1.86
CA THR A 143 6.00 -1.83 -2.35
C THR A 143 5.29 -2.82 -3.28
N PRO A 144 5.75 -2.97 -4.54
CA PRO A 144 5.04 -3.80 -5.51
C PRO A 144 5.17 -5.31 -5.24
N CYS A 145 5.88 -5.74 -4.20
CA CYS A 145 6.21 -7.15 -3.98
C CYS A 145 4.99 -8.05 -3.89
N GLY A 146 3.99 -7.65 -3.10
CA GLY A 146 2.74 -8.40 -3.01
C GLY A 146 2.01 -8.49 -4.33
N GLN A 147 2.07 -7.43 -5.15
CA GLN A 147 1.47 -7.42 -6.48
C GLN A 147 2.24 -8.32 -7.47
N ILE A 148 3.56 -8.38 -7.39
CA ILE A 148 4.37 -9.29 -8.22
C ILE A 148 4.00 -10.75 -7.92
N ILE A 149 3.84 -11.10 -6.64
CA ILE A 149 3.35 -12.42 -6.22
C ILE A 149 1.94 -12.69 -6.73
N ALA A 150 1.03 -11.72 -6.61
CA ALA A 150 -0.33 -11.83 -7.12
C ALA A 150 -0.34 -12.16 -8.63
N LEU A 151 0.49 -11.46 -9.41
CA LEU A 151 0.63 -11.70 -10.85
C LEU A 151 1.20 -13.09 -11.16
N HIS A 152 2.24 -13.52 -10.43
CA HIS A 152 2.88 -14.82 -10.66
C HIS A 152 1.92 -15.99 -10.43
N PHE A 153 1.10 -15.92 -9.37
CA PHE A 153 0.15 -16.98 -9.03
C PHE A 153 -1.28 -16.73 -9.57
N SER A 154 -1.49 -15.65 -10.33
CA SER A 154 -2.82 -15.23 -10.82
C SER A 154 -3.87 -15.08 -9.71
N ILE A 155 -3.47 -14.56 -8.55
CA ILE A 155 -4.34 -14.29 -7.41
C ILE A 155 -4.91 -12.87 -7.55
N PRO A 156 -6.22 -12.63 -7.44
CA PRO A 156 -6.77 -11.28 -7.50
C PRO A 156 -6.28 -10.46 -6.29
N SER A 157 -5.70 -9.30 -6.57
CA SER A 157 -5.13 -8.45 -5.53
C SER A 157 -6.04 -7.30 -5.12
N VAL A 158 -6.05 -7.04 -3.83
CA VAL A 158 -6.73 -5.92 -3.18
C VAL A 158 -5.65 -5.02 -2.59
N PHE A 159 -5.59 -3.78 -3.06
CA PHE A 159 -4.65 -2.80 -2.54
C PHE A 159 -5.21 -2.09 -1.33
N PHE A 160 -4.41 -2.00 -0.28
CA PHE A 160 -4.73 -1.29 0.94
C PHE A 160 -3.74 -0.14 1.12
N LEU A 161 -4.17 1.08 0.84
CA LEU A 161 -3.27 2.22 0.69
C LEU A 161 -3.88 3.50 1.23
N ARG A 162 -3.03 4.43 1.69
CA ARG A 162 -3.44 5.84 1.78
C ARG A 162 -3.24 6.52 0.41
N MET A 163 -2.05 6.31 -0.15
CA MET A 163 -1.63 6.81 -1.46
C MET A 163 -0.36 6.06 -1.92
N VAL A 164 -0.02 6.21 -3.19
CA VAL A 164 1.28 5.80 -3.75
C VAL A 164 2.01 7.06 -4.23
N PRO A 165 3.33 7.22 -4.01
CA PRO A 165 4.07 8.37 -4.53
C PRO A 165 3.89 8.57 -6.05
N CYS A 166 4.05 9.82 -6.49
CA CYS A 166 4.12 10.21 -7.91
C CYS A 166 2.84 9.93 -8.72
N ALA A 167 1.69 9.89 -8.06
CA ALA A 167 0.39 9.61 -8.66
C ALA A 167 0.35 8.26 -9.40
N LEU A 168 1.19 7.30 -9.00
CA LEU A 168 1.23 5.97 -9.60
C LEU A 168 -0.10 5.25 -9.47
N GLU A 169 -0.80 5.39 -8.35
CA GLU A 169 -2.15 4.83 -8.15
C GLU A 169 -3.17 5.42 -9.11
N VAL A 170 -3.06 6.72 -9.41
CA VAL A 170 -3.98 7.41 -10.33
C VAL A 170 -3.73 6.92 -11.75
N ARG A 171 -2.45 6.88 -12.18
CA ARG A 171 -2.05 6.42 -13.52
C ARG A 171 -2.36 4.94 -13.73
N ALA A 172 -2.05 4.10 -12.74
CA ALA A 172 -2.33 2.66 -12.78
C ALA A 172 -3.83 2.37 -12.87
N ALA A 173 -4.65 3.16 -12.18
CA ALA A 173 -6.10 3.08 -12.28
C ALA A 173 -6.66 3.76 -13.56
N GLN A 174 -5.81 4.29 -14.44
CA GLN A 174 -6.19 5.01 -15.66
C GLN A 174 -7.02 6.28 -15.39
N GLY A 175 -6.86 6.87 -14.21
CA GLY A 175 -7.50 8.11 -13.82
C GLY A 175 -6.76 9.35 -14.35
N PRO A 176 -7.44 10.49 -14.52
CA PRO A 176 -6.78 11.75 -14.82
C PRO A 176 -5.94 12.23 -13.63
N ASP A 177 -4.76 12.80 -13.89
CA ASP A 177 -3.85 13.34 -12.87
C ASP A 177 -3.58 14.86 -13.10
N PRO A 178 -4.56 15.75 -12.82
CA PRO A 178 -4.47 17.16 -13.18
C PRO A 178 -3.75 18.01 -12.11
N PRO A 179 -2.48 18.43 -12.32
CA PRO A 179 -1.74 19.25 -11.35
C PRO A 179 -2.25 20.70 -11.28
N SER A 180 -3.20 21.09 -12.13
CA SER A 180 -3.76 22.43 -12.11
C SER A 180 -4.63 22.67 -10.87
N TYR A 181 -5.33 21.65 -10.35
CA TYR A 181 -6.22 21.79 -9.18
C TYR A 181 -6.03 20.71 -8.11
N VAL A 182 -5.37 19.59 -8.42
CA VAL A 182 -5.00 18.59 -7.41
C VAL A 182 -3.63 18.96 -6.84
N PRO A 183 -3.52 19.34 -5.56
CA PRO A 183 -2.23 19.68 -4.96
C PRO A 183 -1.34 18.45 -4.84
N ARG A 184 -0.08 18.58 -5.24
CA ARG A 184 0.94 17.53 -5.11
C ARG A 184 1.34 17.36 -3.67
N MET A 185 1.74 16.13 -3.34
CA MET A 185 2.20 15.80 -2.01
C MET A 185 3.37 16.71 -1.61
N PHE A 186 3.33 17.22 -0.38
CA PHE A 186 4.35 18.13 0.16
C PHE A 186 4.53 19.46 -0.60
N SER A 187 3.59 19.83 -1.47
CA SER A 187 3.57 21.16 -2.09
C SER A 187 3.16 22.27 -1.10
N GLU A 188 2.50 21.89 0.00
CA GLU A 188 1.82 22.77 0.98
C GLU A 188 0.67 23.59 0.35
N ASN A 189 0.23 23.21 -0.85
CA ASN A 189 -0.90 23.85 -1.52
C ASN A 189 -2.22 23.21 -1.10
N THR A 190 -3.30 23.98 -1.25
CA THR A 190 -4.69 23.48 -1.21
C THR A 190 -5.21 23.25 -2.63
N ASP A 191 -6.46 22.83 -2.80
CA ASP A 191 -7.17 22.82 -4.08
C ASP A 191 -7.43 24.23 -4.65
N HIS A 192 -7.43 25.25 -3.80
CA HIS A 192 -7.51 26.66 -4.18
C HIS A 192 -6.12 27.27 -4.38
N MET A 193 -5.55 27.08 -5.58
CA MET A 193 -4.24 27.62 -5.95
C MET A 193 -4.32 28.90 -6.80
N THR A 194 -3.47 29.88 -6.49
CA THR A 194 -3.10 31.00 -7.37
C THR A 194 -2.29 30.51 -8.57
N PHE A 195 -2.10 31.35 -9.59
CA PHE A 195 -1.30 30.99 -10.77
C PHE A 195 0.12 30.51 -10.42
N SER A 196 0.83 31.24 -9.56
CA SER A 196 2.19 30.86 -9.14
C SER A 196 2.21 29.55 -8.35
N GLN A 197 1.21 29.31 -7.51
CA GLN A 197 1.06 28.02 -6.80
C GLN A 197 0.80 26.86 -7.78
N ARG A 198 0.00 27.07 -8.84
CA ARG A 198 -0.21 26.06 -9.89
C ARG A 198 1.07 25.78 -10.68
N VAL A 199 1.86 26.80 -10.99
CA VAL A 199 3.18 26.63 -11.62
C VAL A 199 4.10 25.82 -10.72
N LYS A 200 4.21 26.17 -9.42
CA LYS A 200 4.97 25.38 -8.43
C LYS A 200 4.49 23.92 -8.38
N ASN A 201 3.18 23.71 -8.35
CA ASN A 201 2.56 22.39 -8.29
C ASN A 201 2.87 21.54 -9.53
N PHE A 202 2.82 22.15 -10.71
CA PHE A 202 3.19 21.53 -11.98
C PHE A 202 4.68 21.16 -12.03
N LEU A 203 5.57 22.03 -11.56
CA LEU A 203 7.00 21.73 -11.47
C LEU A 203 7.29 20.56 -10.53
N ILE A 204 6.58 20.48 -9.40
CA ILE A 204 6.65 19.32 -8.50
C ILE A 204 6.21 18.06 -9.24
N ALA A 205 5.07 18.10 -9.91
CA ALA A 205 4.55 16.96 -10.69
C ALA A 205 5.55 16.46 -11.75
N LEU A 206 6.24 17.36 -12.44
CA LEU A 206 7.29 16.99 -13.40
C LEU A 206 8.50 16.32 -12.73
N SER A 207 8.89 16.81 -11.54
CA SER A 207 10.00 16.24 -10.78
C SER A 207 9.69 14.85 -10.19
N GLU A 208 8.41 14.55 -9.95
CA GLU A 208 7.96 13.27 -9.37
C GLU A 208 8.37 12.09 -10.26
N SER A 209 8.23 12.19 -11.59
CA SER A 209 8.63 11.12 -12.51
C SER A 209 10.11 10.76 -12.35
N PHE A 210 10.99 11.77 -12.19
CA PHE A 210 12.41 11.53 -11.96
C PHE A 210 12.68 10.85 -10.60
N ILE A 211 12.06 11.34 -9.53
CA ILE A 211 12.20 10.78 -8.18
C ILE A 211 11.71 9.33 -8.14
N CYS A 212 10.54 9.06 -8.71
CA CYS A 212 9.96 7.73 -8.69
C CYS A 212 10.67 6.74 -9.60
N ASN A 213 11.22 7.17 -10.74
CA ASN A 213 12.08 6.28 -11.53
C ASN A 213 13.27 5.80 -10.70
N ILE A 214 13.90 6.67 -9.91
CA ILE A 214 15.00 6.29 -9.02
C ILE A 214 14.55 5.29 -7.93
N ALA A 215 13.35 5.47 -7.38
CA ALA A 215 12.84 4.61 -6.31
C ALA A 215 12.32 3.26 -6.81
N TYR A 216 11.77 3.23 -8.03
CA TYR A 216 11.00 2.10 -8.53
C TYR A 216 11.62 1.32 -9.68
N SER A 217 12.56 1.88 -10.46
CA SER A 217 13.21 1.12 -11.54
C SER A 217 13.84 -0.21 -11.09
N PRO A 218 14.45 -0.32 -9.88
CA PRO A 218 14.95 -1.62 -9.43
C PRO A 218 13.84 -2.65 -9.23
N PHE A 219 12.64 -2.22 -8.85
CA PHE A 219 11.49 -3.11 -8.74
C PHE A 219 10.92 -3.51 -10.11
N GLU A 220 10.95 -2.62 -11.10
CA GLU A 220 10.57 -2.94 -12.49
C GLU A 220 11.51 -4.00 -13.08
N GLU A 221 12.81 -3.84 -12.88
CA GLU A 221 13.83 -4.82 -13.28
C GLU A 221 13.60 -6.17 -12.57
N LEU A 222 13.44 -6.16 -11.24
CA LEU A 222 13.18 -7.36 -10.44
C LEU A 222 11.89 -8.06 -10.86
N ALA A 223 10.80 -7.32 -11.07
CA ALA A 223 9.53 -7.87 -11.52
C ALA A 223 9.65 -8.45 -12.92
N SER A 224 10.38 -7.78 -13.82
CA SER A 224 10.55 -8.23 -15.19
C SER A 224 11.35 -9.52 -15.29
N GLU A 225 12.41 -9.63 -14.48
CA GLU A 225 13.20 -10.86 -14.34
C GLU A 225 12.33 -11.98 -13.73
N PHE A 226 11.65 -11.71 -12.62
CA PHE A 226 10.88 -12.74 -11.92
C PHE A 226 9.69 -13.26 -12.75
N LEU A 227 8.96 -12.38 -13.43
CA LEU A 227 7.79 -12.71 -14.25
C LEU A 227 8.16 -13.09 -15.69
N GLN A 228 9.45 -13.02 -16.06
CA GLN A 228 9.96 -13.34 -17.41
C GLN A 228 9.26 -12.53 -18.52
N LYS A 229 8.93 -11.28 -18.23
CA LYS A 229 8.24 -10.35 -19.14
C LYS A 229 8.57 -8.92 -18.76
N PRO A 230 8.81 -7.99 -19.71
CA PRO A 230 8.97 -6.57 -19.38
C PRO A 230 7.74 -6.02 -18.63
N MET A 231 7.97 -5.39 -17.48
CA MET A 231 6.93 -4.82 -16.62
C MET A 231 7.36 -3.46 -16.09
N THR A 232 6.46 -2.48 -16.20
CA THR A 232 6.56 -1.18 -15.52
C THR A 232 5.74 -1.15 -14.25
N MET A 233 6.01 -0.23 -13.33
CA MET A 233 5.22 -0.04 -12.11
C MET A 233 3.75 0.23 -12.41
N THR A 234 3.48 1.02 -13.45
CA THR A 234 2.11 1.34 -13.87
C THR A 234 1.40 0.07 -14.33
N GLU A 235 2.06 -0.79 -15.12
CA GLU A 235 1.48 -2.07 -15.55
C GLU A 235 1.27 -3.03 -14.38
N ILE A 236 2.25 -3.16 -13.48
CA ILE A 236 2.15 -4.02 -12.28
C ILE A 236 0.93 -3.63 -11.45
N LEU A 237 0.78 -2.33 -11.15
CA LEU A 237 -0.31 -1.82 -10.32
C LEU A 237 -1.65 -1.74 -11.07
N SER A 238 -1.66 -1.63 -12.40
CA SER A 238 -2.91 -1.59 -13.18
C SER A 238 -3.73 -2.87 -13.07
N GLN A 239 -3.09 -3.97 -12.66
CA GLN A 239 -3.70 -5.29 -12.50
C GLN A 239 -4.35 -5.48 -11.10
N GLY A 240 -4.37 -4.43 -10.27
CA GLY A 240 -5.08 -4.45 -8.99
C GLY A 240 -6.60 -4.50 -9.16
N SER A 241 -7.26 -5.44 -8.48
CA SER A 241 -8.71 -5.60 -8.60
C SER A 241 -9.48 -4.51 -7.87
N ILE A 242 -9.10 -4.19 -6.63
CA ILE A 242 -9.77 -3.21 -5.77
C ILE A 242 -8.74 -2.32 -5.09
N TRP A 243 -9.04 -1.03 -4.98
CA TRP A 243 -8.24 -0.04 -4.25
C TRP A 243 -8.96 0.41 -2.98
N LEU A 244 -8.63 -0.20 -1.85
CA LEU A 244 -9.11 0.20 -0.53
C LEU A 244 -8.31 1.42 -0.03
N ARG A 245 -8.86 2.60 -0.26
CA ARG A 245 -8.27 3.90 0.09
C ARG A 245 -8.53 4.21 1.56
N ARG A 246 -7.48 4.29 2.39
CA ARG A 246 -7.49 4.68 3.81
C ARG A 246 -7.72 6.20 4.03
N ILE A 247 -8.62 6.78 3.25
CA ILE A 247 -9.02 8.18 3.33
C ILE A 247 -10.53 8.27 3.24
N ASP A 248 -11.10 9.34 3.78
CA ASP A 248 -12.52 9.64 3.65
C ASP A 248 -12.66 10.78 2.65
N PHE A 249 -13.58 10.63 1.68
CA PHE A 249 -13.78 11.63 0.63
C PHE A 249 -14.21 13.00 1.18
N VAL A 250 -14.77 13.07 2.40
CA VAL A 250 -15.19 14.32 3.04
C VAL A 250 -13.99 15.17 3.49
N PHE A 251 -12.85 14.55 3.80
CA PHE A 251 -11.65 15.24 4.31
C PHE A 251 -10.56 15.46 3.26
N GLU A 252 -10.80 15.06 2.02
CA GLU A 252 -9.80 15.08 0.96
C GLU A 252 -10.19 16.08 -0.13
N TYR A 253 -9.20 16.68 -0.79
CA TYR A 253 -9.46 17.60 -1.89
C TYR A 253 -10.13 16.87 -3.07
N PRO A 254 -10.95 17.59 -3.87
CA PRO A 254 -11.55 17.02 -5.06
C PRO A 254 -10.50 16.38 -5.98
N MET A 255 -10.60 15.07 -6.18
CA MET A 255 -9.71 14.31 -7.03
C MET A 255 -10.48 13.24 -7.82
N PRO A 256 -9.96 12.80 -8.98
CA PRO A 256 -10.59 11.74 -9.76
C PRO A 256 -10.68 10.41 -9.00
N VAL A 257 -11.80 9.70 -9.18
CA VAL A 257 -12.11 8.42 -8.52
C VAL A 257 -12.52 7.40 -9.57
N MET A 258 -11.98 6.20 -9.47
CA MET A 258 -12.31 5.08 -10.38
C MET A 258 -13.31 4.12 -9.72
N PRO A 259 -14.12 3.37 -10.50
CA PRO A 259 -15.18 2.51 -9.97
C PRO A 259 -14.72 1.42 -8.99
N ASN A 260 -13.46 0.98 -9.09
CA ASN A 260 -12.87 -0.02 -8.20
C ASN A 260 -12.13 0.60 -6.99
N MET A 261 -12.27 1.91 -6.75
CA MET A 261 -11.75 2.58 -5.56
C MET A 261 -12.83 2.65 -4.48
N VAL A 262 -12.51 2.12 -3.30
CA VAL A 262 -13.40 2.10 -2.13
C VAL A 262 -12.75 2.89 -1.00
N PHE A 263 -13.42 3.94 -0.54
CA PHE A 263 -12.95 4.77 0.58
C PHE A 263 -13.31 4.09 1.91
N ILE A 264 -12.27 3.81 2.69
CA ILE A 264 -12.35 3.18 4.02
C ILE A 264 -11.68 4.07 5.08
N GLY A 265 -11.92 5.39 4.98
CA GLY A 265 -11.56 6.35 6.02
C GLY A 265 -12.18 6.01 7.36
N GLY A 266 -11.57 6.48 8.45
CA GLY A 266 -12.10 6.28 9.82
C GLY A 266 -11.87 4.90 10.44
N ILE A 267 -11.39 3.89 9.69
CA ILE A 267 -11.13 2.53 10.24
C ILE A 267 -10.10 2.48 11.38
N HIS A 268 -9.27 3.51 11.50
CA HIS A 268 -8.24 3.63 12.54
C HIS A 268 -8.77 4.33 13.79
N CYS A 269 -9.97 4.95 13.73
CA CYS A 269 -10.64 5.50 14.89
C CYS A 269 -11.14 4.34 15.75
N GLY A 270 -10.49 4.12 16.90
CA GLY A 270 -10.85 3.05 17.82
C GLY A 270 -12.25 3.18 18.42
N GLU A 271 -12.65 2.17 19.18
CA GLU A 271 -13.91 2.13 19.94
C GLU A 271 -14.13 3.44 20.73
N LYS A 272 -15.42 3.85 20.82
CA LYS A 272 -15.88 5.12 21.41
C LYS A 272 -15.02 5.55 22.60
N LYS A 273 -14.16 6.54 22.37
CA LYS A 273 -13.48 7.23 23.47
C LYS A 273 -14.52 7.96 24.31
N LYS A 274 -14.32 7.99 25.63
CA LYS A 274 -15.09 8.85 26.52
C LYS A 274 -15.03 10.29 25.98
N PRO A 275 -16.15 11.05 26.00
CA PRO A 275 -16.12 12.45 25.61
C PRO A 275 -15.01 13.16 26.38
N LEU A 276 -14.32 14.09 25.71
CA LEU A 276 -13.43 15.02 26.40
C LEU A 276 -14.28 15.72 27.48
N SER A 277 -13.80 15.73 28.72
CA SER A 277 -14.42 16.54 29.77
C SER A 277 -14.39 17.99 29.30
N GLN A 278 -15.57 18.60 29.19
CA GLN A 278 -15.71 20.03 28.92
C GLN A 278 -15.10 20.85 30.05
#